data_AF-A0A2M9T883-F1
#
_entry.id   AF-A0A2M9T883-F1
#
_cell.length_a   1.000
_cell.length_b   1.000
_cell.length_c   1.000
_cell.angle_alpha   90.00
_cell.angle_beta   90.00
_cell.angle_gamma   90.00
#
_symmetry.space_group_name_H-M   'P 1'
#
loop_
_entity.id
_entity.type
_entity.pdbx_description
1 polymer ?
#
loop_
_entity_poly.entity_id
_entity_poly.type
_entity_poly.pdbx_seq_one_letter_code
_entity_poly.pdbx_strand_id
1 'polypeptide(L)' 'METKQAIRTGRHCVFKLHAHLVFVTRYRGKVFTGAHLNSLELLFDRV' A
#
# COMPACT_ATOMS: atom_id res chain seq x y z
N MET A 1 -10.29 18.81 -16.01
CA MET A 1 -10.00 18.96 -14.56
C MET A 1 -10.49 17.69 -13.89
N GLU A 2 -9.60 16.83 -13.45
CA GLU A 2 -9.97 15.53 -12.88
C GLU A 2 -10.45 15.71 -11.44
N THR A 3 -11.76 15.64 -11.22
CA THR A 3 -12.34 15.65 -9.87
C THR A 3 -12.09 14.30 -9.21
N LYS A 4 -10.92 14.16 -8.59
CA LYS A 4 -10.55 12.99 -7.79
C LYS A 4 -11.59 12.85 -6.66
N GLN A 5 -12.47 11.85 -6.76
CA GLN A 5 -13.52 11.63 -5.76
C GLN A 5 -12.87 11.37 -4.39
N ALA A 6 -13.18 12.22 -3.40
CA ALA A 6 -12.54 12.19 -2.08
C ALA A 6 -12.87 10.95 -1.24
N ILE A 7 -13.92 10.22 -1.62
CA ILE A 7 -14.49 9.08 -0.89
C ILE A 7 -14.92 8.02 -1.92
N ARG A 8 -14.64 6.74 -1.64
CA ARG A 8 -14.97 5.62 -2.53
C ARG A 8 -16.40 5.14 -2.25
N THR A 9 -17.10 4.67 -3.28
CA THR A 9 -18.47 4.18 -3.18
C THR A 9 -18.63 2.81 -3.84
N GLY A 10 -19.42 1.92 -3.26
CA GLY A 10 -19.95 0.70 -3.87
C GLY A 10 -21.46 0.81 -4.10
N ARG A 11 -22.09 -0.27 -4.59
CA ARG A 11 -23.52 -0.29 -4.98
C ARG A 11 -24.48 0.18 -3.87
N HIS A 12 -24.15 -0.09 -2.61
CA HIS A 12 -24.96 0.27 -1.45
C HIS A 12 -24.13 0.84 -0.28
N CYS A 13 -22.86 1.21 -0.50
CA CYS A 13 -21.95 1.65 0.57
C CYS A 13 -21.09 2.84 0.14
N VAL A 14 -20.77 3.72 1.08
CA VAL A 14 -19.81 4.83 0.91
C VAL A 14 -18.75 4.68 1.99
N PHE A 15 -17.47 4.68 1.63
CA PHE A 15 -16.39 4.42 2.57
C PHE A 15 -15.09 5.18 2.25
N LYS A 16 -14.37 5.52 3.32
CA LYS A 16 -13.05 6.16 3.29
C LYS A 16 -12.07 5.38 4.17
N LEU A 17 -11.64 4.22 3.67
CA LEU A 17 -10.78 3.31 4.41
C LEU A 17 -9.30 3.70 4.20
N HIS A 18 -8.64 4.13 5.26
CA HIS A 18 -7.19 4.34 5.31
C HIS A 18 -6.57 3.28 6.22
N ALA A 19 -5.52 2.61 5.75
CA ALA A 19 -4.81 1.59 6.51
C ALA A 19 -3.31 1.87 6.48
N HIS A 20 -2.65 1.69 7.63
CA HIS A 20 -1.20 1.67 7.75
C HIS A 20 -0.75 0.22 7.84
N LEU A 21 -0.21 -0.31 6.75
CA LEU A 21 0.31 -1.68 6.69
C LEU A 21 1.82 -1.65 6.95
N VAL A 22 2.28 -2.47 7.90
CA VAL A 22 3.69 -2.62 8.23
C VAL A 22 4.07 -4.09 8.13
N PHE A 23 5.07 -4.38 7.31
CA PHE A 23 5.57 -5.74 7.09
C PHE A 23 6.93 -5.94 7.76
N VAL A 24 7.15 -7.14 8.32
CA VAL A 24 8.42 -7.52 8.95
C VAL A 24 8.97 -8.77 8.29
N THR A 25 10.29 -8.92 8.33
CA THR A 25 10.98 -10.10 7.79
C THR A 25 10.69 -11.32 8.66
N ARG A 26 10.73 -12.50 8.04
CA ARG A 26 10.76 -13.75 8.80
C ARG A 26 11.95 -13.70 9.76
N TYR A 27 11.70 -14.00 11.04
CA TYR A 27 12.68 -13.87 12.14
C TYR A 27 13.15 -12.45 12.49
N ARG A 28 12.52 -11.40 11.93
CA ARG A 28 12.81 -9.98 12.24
C ARG A 28 14.29 -9.59 12.09
N GLY A 29 15.02 -10.31 11.22
CA GLY A 29 16.42 -10.02 10.92
C GLY A 29 16.57 -8.71 10.13
N LYS A 30 17.69 -8.02 10.32
CA LYS A 30 18.08 -6.82 9.57
C LYS A 30 18.60 -7.19 8.17
N VAL A 31 17.72 -7.71 7.33
CA VAL A 31 18.07 -8.24 5.99
C VAL A 31 17.67 -7.32 4.84
N PHE A 32 16.91 -6.25 5.09
CA PHE A 32 16.56 -5.29 4.05
C PHE A 32 17.78 -4.46 3.65
N THR A 33 18.06 -4.46 2.35
CA THR A 33 19.04 -3.60 1.68
C THR A 33 18.29 -2.67 0.72
N GLY A 34 18.97 -1.67 0.17
CA GLY A 34 18.34 -0.76 -0.82
C GLY A 34 17.73 -1.49 -2.01
N ALA A 35 18.40 -2.55 -2.51
CA ALA A 35 17.88 -3.34 -3.63
C ALA A 35 16.56 -4.06 -3.28
N HIS A 36 16.43 -4.57 -2.04
CA HIS A 36 15.19 -5.18 -1.57
C HIS A 36 14.06 -4.15 -1.49
N LEU A 37 14.34 -2.94 -0.99
CA LEU A 37 13.34 -1.88 -0.88
C LEU A 37 12.86 -1.41 -2.25
N ASN A 38 13.76 -1.18 -3.20
CA ASN A 38 13.40 -0.79 -4.58
C ASN A 38 12.50 -1.84 -5.26
N SER A 39 12.80 -3.13 -5.04
CA SER A 39 12.00 -4.22 -5.60
C SER A 39 10.60 -4.27 -4.98
N LEU A 40 10.50 -4.04 -3.66
CA LEU A 40 9.22 -4.01 -2.95
C LEU A 40 8.36 -2.83 -3.38
N GLU A 41 8.95 -1.64 -3.57
CA GLU A 41 8.25 -0.45 -4.07
C GLU A 41 7.58 -0.74 -5.42
N LEU A 42 8.34 -1.27 -6.39
CA LEU A 42 7.80 -1.65 -7.70
C LEU A 42 6.69 -2.71 -7.63
N LEU A 43 6.78 -3.65 -6.70
CA LEU A 43 5.77 -4.70 -6.53
C LEU A 43 4.47 -4.14 -5.93
N PHE A 44 4.57 -3.24 -4.95
CA PHE A 44 3.39 -2.66 -4.30
C PHE A 44 2.69 -1.62 -5.16
N ASP A 45 3.42 -0.87 -5.99
CA ASP A 45 2.84 0.12 -6.91
C ASP A 45 1.93 -0.50 -7.98
N ARG A 46 2.10 -1.80 -8.28
CA ARG A 46 1.28 -2.52 -9.27
C ARG A 46 -0.13 -2.84 -8.78
N VAL A 47 -0.40 -2.74 -7.48
CA VAL A 47 -1.64 -3.20 -6.83
C VAL A 47 -2.63 -2.06 -6.63
#